data_AF-A0A970YZS6-F1
#
_entry.id   AF-A0A970YZS6-F1
#
_cell.length_a   1.000
_cell.length_b   1.000
_cell.length_c   1.000
_cell.angle_alpha   90.00
_cell.angle_beta   90.00
_cell.angle_gamma   90.00
#
_symmetry.space_group_name_H-M   'P 1'
#
loop_
_entity.id
_entity.type
_entity.pdbx_description
1 polymer ?
#
loop_
_entity_poly.entity_id
_entity_poly.type
_entity_poly.pdbx_seq_one_letter_code
_entity_poly.pdbx_strand_id
1 'polypeptide(L)'
;MKKINKYNLIILTGLFLNSALCQNITTPDQLTSYQTVHSIGIEWNINGDDNHNAQCNVNYRVLGNEVFKPALPLFRIDFNGFNMFAGSILFLEEDTNYEIQLELLDSDGGNESKILTIKTRSYPKLPVAGNTYFVSPGNGGGIGTSDNPFLGIDEAQNMAAPGDIFLLNSGFYSGEIEFTVSGNTDNYIVWKANEEAVPKFERARVSADYVWLEGITVENQDYALLTSDVNPTGVVIKGNYFYNCNYSI
;
A
#
# COMPACT_ATOMS: atom_id res chain seq x y z
N MET A 1 -79.87 2.43 -53.47
CA MET A 1 -79.72 1.56 -52.29
C MET A 1 -78.25 1.27 -52.06
N LYS A 2 -77.61 1.96 -51.11
CA LYS A 2 -76.22 1.73 -50.69
C LYS A 2 -76.24 1.04 -49.32
N LYS A 3 -75.55 -0.09 -49.17
CA LYS A 3 -75.08 -0.63 -47.88
C LYS A 3 -73.57 -0.80 -48.00
N ILE A 4 -72.80 -0.09 -47.18
CA ILE A 4 -71.36 -0.31 -46.99
C ILE A 4 -71.10 -0.37 -45.48
N ASN A 5 -70.30 -1.38 -45.11
CA ASN A 5 -70.08 -1.95 -43.79
C ASN A 5 -69.40 -1.02 -42.78
N LYS A 6 -69.76 -1.21 -41.50
CA LYS A 6 -69.01 -0.74 -40.33
C LYS A 6 -67.86 -1.71 -40.04
N TYR A 7 -66.64 -1.19 -39.96
CA TYR A 7 -65.54 -1.83 -39.22
C TYR A 7 -64.92 -0.76 -38.31
N ASN A 8 -65.05 -0.97 -37.00
CA ASN A 8 -64.38 -0.16 -35.98
C ASN A 8 -62.93 -0.63 -35.88
N LEU A 9 -61.99 0.24 -36.24
CA LEU A 9 -60.56 0.03 -35.98
C LEU A 9 -60.21 0.77 -34.67
N ILE A 10 -59.96 0.01 -33.60
CA ILE A 10 -59.40 0.52 -32.35
C ILE A 10 -57.88 0.47 -32.51
N ILE A 11 -57.23 1.63 -32.55
CA ILE A 11 -55.76 1.75 -32.53
C ILE A 11 -55.34 1.84 -31.06
N LEU A 12 -54.63 0.82 -30.58
CA LEU A 12 -54.00 0.79 -29.27
C LEU A 12 -52.61 1.43 -29.38
N THR A 13 -52.43 2.64 -28.86
CA THR A 13 -51.15 3.34 -28.78
C THR A 13 -50.26 2.69 -27.71
N GLY A 14 -49.18 2.05 -28.12
CA GLY A 14 -48.13 1.57 -27.22
C GLY A 14 -47.21 2.71 -26.80
N LEU A 15 -47.09 2.97 -25.49
CA LEU A 15 -45.97 3.72 -24.93
C LEU A 15 -44.80 2.74 -24.71
N PHE A 16 -43.77 2.85 -25.54
CA PHE A 16 -42.44 2.35 -25.20
C PHE A 16 -41.62 3.52 -24.65
N LEU A 17 -41.58 3.66 -23.34
CA LEU A 17 -40.60 4.50 -22.64
C LEU A 17 -39.46 3.60 -22.17
N ASN A 18 -38.46 3.42 -23.03
CA ASN A 18 -37.14 2.99 -22.62
C ASN A 18 -36.13 3.99 -23.18
N SER A 19 -36.14 5.20 -22.66
CA SER A 19 -35.01 6.11 -22.79
C SER A 19 -34.01 5.75 -21.69
N ALA A 20 -33.12 4.81 -21.98
CA ALA A 20 -31.80 4.85 -21.36
C ALA A 20 -31.13 6.11 -21.90
N LEU A 21 -31.33 7.23 -21.21
CA LEU A 21 -30.50 8.41 -21.45
C LEU A 21 -29.11 8.03 -20.90
N CYS A 22 -28.10 8.04 -21.77
CA CYS A 22 -26.71 8.10 -21.32
C CYS A 22 -26.61 9.17 -20.23
N GLN A 23 -26.06 8.82 -19.08
CA GLN A 23 -25.91 9.77 -18.00
C GLN A 23 -24.63 10.55 -18.28
N ASN A 24 -24.75 11.66 -19.03
CA ASN A 24 -23.61 12.51 -19.32
C ASN A 24 -23.14 13.28 -18.07
N ILE A 25 -24.04 13.54 -17.11
CA ILE A 25 -23.68 14.20 -15.85
C ILE A 25 -22.84 13.27 -14.97
N THR A 26 -21.67 13.73 -14.55
CA THR A 26 -20.81 13.00 -13.61
C THR A 26 -21.36 13.11 -12.19
N THR A 27 -21.40 12.00 -11.46
CA THR A 27 -21.61 12.03 -10.00
C THR A 27 -20.49 11.30 -9.27
N PRO A 28 -19.81 11.95 -8.30
CA PRO A 28 -18.74 11.31 -7.57
C PRO A 28 -19.27 10.25 -6.60
N ASP A 29 -18.45 9.23 -6.40
CA ASP A 29 -18.70 8.12 -5.48
C ASP A 29 -17.49 7.95 -4.53
N GLN A 30 -17.10 6.71 -4.25
CA GLN A 30 -16.03 6.37 -3.34
C GLN A 30 -14.70 7.03 -3.75
N LEU A 31 -14.06 7.66 -2.76
CA LEU A 31 -12.75 8.26 -2.88
C LEU A 31 -11.78 7.49 -1.98
N THR A 32 -10.76 6.91 -2.59
CA THR A 32 -9.71 6.14 -1.94
C THR A 32 -8.38 6.89 -2.07
N SER A 33 -7.55 6.82 -1.04
CA SER A 33 -6.23 7.43 -1.06
C SER A 33 -5.17 6.55 -0.44
N TYR A 34 -3.94 6.71 -0.91
CA TYR A 34 -2.77 5.92 -0.52
C TYR A 34 -1.61 6.87 -0.24
N GLN A 35 -0.69 6.46 0.62
CA GLN A 35 0.47 7.27 0.99
C GLN A 35 1.74 6.45 1.01
N THR A 36 2.79 6.99 0.39
CA THR A 36 4.18 6.51 0.50
C THR A 36 5.00 7.55 1.29
N VAL A 37 6.33 7.40 1.31
CA VAL A 37 7.23 8.40 1.93
C VAL A 37 7.21 9.73 1.17
N HIS A 38 7.09 9.70 -0.17
CA HIS A 38 7.23 10.90 -1.01
C HIS A 38 6.09 11.09 -2.03
N SER A 39 5.02 10.32 -1.91
CA SER A 39 3.88 10.39 -2.84
C SER A 39 2.55 10.14 -2.15
N ILE A 40 1.48 10.69 -2.72
CA ILE A 40 0.10 10.41 -2.33
C ILE A 40 -0.65 9.96 -3.59
N GLY A 41 -1.25 8.77 -3.55
CA GLY A 41 -2.08 8.21 -4.60
C GLY A 41 -3.56 8.48 -4.32
N ILE A 42 -4.35 8.69 -5.37
CA ILE A 42 -5.77 9.04 -5.29
C ILE A 42 -6.53 8.27 -6.35
N GLU A 43 -7.65 7.68 -5.97
CA GLU A 43 -8.64 7.05 -6.84
C GLU A 43 -10.02 7.59 -6.46
N TRP A 44 -10.74 8.15 -7.42
CA TRP A 44 -12.07 8.70 -7.21
C TRP A 44 -13.05 8.10 -8.20
N ASN A 45 -13.87 7.17 -7.71
CA ASN A 45 -14.94 6.55 -8.48
C ASN A 45 -16.00 7.59 -8.86
N ILE A 46 -16.58 7.42 -10.03
CA ILE A 46 -17.66 8.24 -10.56
C ILE A 46 -18.74 7.36 -11.19
N ASN A 47 -19.95 7.91 -11.32
CA ASN A 47 -20.99 7.40 -12.20
C ASN A 47 -21.28 8.43 -13.30
N GLY A 48 -21.80 7.97 -14.44
CA GLY A 48 -22.01 8.81 -15.61
C GLY A 48 -20.70 9.11 -16.36
N ASP A 49 -20.62 10.32 -16.96
CA ASP A 49 -19.55 10.76 -17.85
C ASP A 49 -19.41 9.87 -19.10
N ASP A 50 -20.52 9.42 -19.69
CA ASP A 50 -20.49 8.48 -20.83
C ASP A 50 -19.81 9.06 -22.09
N ASN A 51 -19.67 10.39 -22.16
CA ASN A 51 -19.00 11.11 -23.24
C ASN A 51 -17.53 11.48 -22.92
N HIS A 52 -17.01 11.09 -21.75
CA HIS A 52 -15.61 11.27 -21.30
C HIS A 52 -15.13 12.72 -21.40
N ASN A 53 -15.96 13.67 -21.03
CA ASN A 53 -15.62 15.10 -21.04
C ASN A 53 -15.37 15.66 -19.64
N ALA A 54 -15.57 14.87 -18.58
CA ALA A 54 -15.19 15.24 -17.23
C ALA A 54 -13.67 15.22 -17.03
N GLN A 55 -13.19 16.07 -16.12
CA GLN A 55 -11.80 16.16 -15.70
C GLN A 55 -11.71 16.34 -14.19
N CYS A 56 -10.61 15.89 -13.59
CA CYS A 56 -10.36 16.10 -12.16
C CYS A 56 -8.99 16.76 -11.94
N ASN A 57 -9.00 18.04 -11.59
CA ASN A 57 -7.79 18.79 -11.26
C ASN A 57 -7.39 18.52 -9.81
N VAL A 58 -6.08 18.54 -9.56
CA VAL A 58 -5.50 18.31 -8.23
C VAL A 58 -4.62 19.47 -7.85
N ASN A 59 -4.89 20.04 -6.68
CA ASN A 59 -4.02 21.01 -6.04
C ASN A 59 -3.65 20.51 -4.63
N TYR A 60 -2.48 20.88 -4.14
CA TYR A 60 -2.05 20.46 -2.81
C TYR A 60 -1.23 21.55 -2.11
N ARG A 61 -1.18 21.49 -0.78
CA ARG A 61 -0.31 22.33 0.05
C ARG A 61 0.04 21.60 1.32
N VAL A 62 1.16 21.98 1.94
CA VAL A 62 1.42 21.59 3.33
C VAL A 62 0.32 22.21 4.20
N LEU A 63 -0.24 21.44 5.12
CA LEU A 63 -1.31 21.86 6.02
C LEU A 63 -0.93 23.17 6.72
N GLY A 64 -1.82 24.16 6.65
CA GLY A 64 -1.62 25.49 7.23
C GLY A 64 -0.92 26.51 6.33
N ASN A 65 -0.34 26.10 5.19
CA ASN A 65 0.07 27.07 4.18
C ASN A 65 -1.16 27.69 3.51
N GLU A 66 -1.06 28.94 3.06
CA GLU A 66 -2.19 29.60 2.39
C GLU A 66 -2.32 29.17 0.92
N VAL A 67 -1.20 29.02 0.23
CA VAL A 67 -1.17 28.83 -1.23
C VAL A 67 -1.14 27.36 -1.61
N PHE A 68 -2.11 26.96 -2.44
CA PHE A 68 -2.12 25.68 -3.13
C PHE A 68 -1.16 25.67 -4.33
N LYS A 69 -0.48 24.55 -4.52
CA LYS A 69 0.35 24.25 -5.69
C LYS A 69 -0.38 23.25 -6.58
N PRO A 70 -0.33 23.39 -7.91
CA PRO A 70 -0.92 22.41 -8.80
C PRO A 70 -0.12 21.10 -8.79
N ALA A 71 -0.82 19.99 -8.89
CA ALA A 71 -0.28 18.67 -9.25
C ALA A 71 -0.78 18.28 -10.65
N LEU A 72 -0.36 17.10 -11.13
CA LEU A 72 -0.94 16.55 -12.35
C LEU A 72 -2.43 16.22 -12.11
N PRO A 73 -3.33 16.53 -13.07
CA PRO A 73 -4.72 16.08 -13.01
C PRO A 73 -4.81 14.56 -12.90
N LEU A 74 -5.88 14.07 -12.29
CA LEU A 74 -6.14 12.63 -12.27
C LEU A 74 -6.52 12.15 -13.68
N PHE A 75 -6.06 10.95 -14.02
CA PHE A 75 -6.30 10.31 -15.31
C PHE A 75 -7.66 9.59 -15.30
N ARG A 76 -8.41 9.71 -16.39
CA ARG A 76 -9.70 9.03 -16.58
C ARG A 76 -9.50 7.53 -16.81
N ILE A 77 -10.15 6.69 -16.01
CA ILE A 77 -10.15 5.23 -16.17
C ILE A 77 -11.58 4.74 -16.36
N ASP A 78 -11.90 4.30 -17.57
CA ASP A 78 -13.14 3.60 -17.93
C ASP A 78 -12.78 2.26 -18.61
N PHE A 79 -12.64 1.20 -17.82
CA PHE A 79 -12.25 -0.11 -18.33
C PHE A 79 -12.67 -1.23 -17.38
N ASN A 80 -13.11 -2.37 -17.92
CA ASN A 80 -13.45 -3.58 -17.15
C ASN A 80 -14.39 -3.34 -15.95
N GLY A 81 -15.36 -2.45 -16.10
CA GLY A 81 -16.34 -2.13 -15.06
C GLY A 81 -15.86 -1.09 -14.02
N PHE A 82 -14.64 -0.58 -14.17
CA PHE A 82 -14.18 0.60 -13.43
C PHE A 82 -14.62 1.86 -14.16
N ASN A 83 -15.12 2.83 -13.39
CA ASN A 83 -15.42 4.17 -13.85
C ASN A 83 -14.88 5.18 -12.81
N MET A 84 -13.70 5.73 -13.04
CA MET A 84 -13.01 6.56 -12.03
C MET A 84 -12.03 7.57 -12.63
N PHE A 85 -11.49 8.42 -11.76
CA PHE A 85 -10.27 9.19 -11.95
C PHE A 85 -9.17 8.70 -11.01
N ALA A 86 -7.95 8.48 -11.50
CA ALA A 86 -6.83 8.02 -10.67
C ALA A 86 -5.51 8.71 -10.99
N GLY A 87 -4.65 8.87 -9.99
CA GLY A 87 -3.37 9.56 -10.16
C GLY A 87 -2.55 9.65 -8.88
N SER A 88 -1.45 10.40 -8.92
CA SER A 88 -0.59 10.59 -7.77
C SER A 88 0.05 11.97 -7.74
N ILE A 89 0.23 12.50 -6.54
CA ILE A 89 1.09 13.64 -6.25
C ILE A 89 2.46 13.06 -5.88
N LEU A 90 3.53 13.55 -6.52
CA LEU A 90 4.88 13.02 -6.41
C LEU A 90 5.83 14.05 -5.79
N PHE A 91 6.99 13.60 -5.32
CA PHE A 91 8.07 14.45 -4.80
C PHE A 91 7.65 15.30 -3.59
N LEU A 92 6.80 14.73 -2.74
CA LEU A 92 6.40 15.32 -1.47
C LEU A 92 7.47 15.09 -0.40
N GLU A 93 7.48 15.94 0.63
CA GLU A 93 8.32 15.75 1.79
C GLU A 93 7.79 14.60 2.65
N GLU A 94 8.70 13.86 3.30
CA GLU A 94 8.33 12.81 4.25
C GLU A 94 7.66 13.38 5.50
N ASP A 95 6.91 12.54 6.22
CA ASP A 95 6.31 12.87 7.53
C ASP A 95 5.46 14.17 7.55
N THR A 96 4.92 14.59 6.41
CA THR A 96 4.33 15.91 6.22
C THR A 96 2.83 15.80 5.98
N ASN A 97 2.04 16.60 6.72
CA ASN A 97 0.60 16.71 6.52
C ASN A 97 0.33 17.62 5.32
N TYR A 98 -0.41 17.11 4.33
CA TYR A 98 -0.85 17.84 3.15
C TYR A 98 -2.37 17.99 3.14
N GLU A 99 -2.84 19.17 2.76
CA GLU A 99 -4.20 19.36 2.26
C GLU A 99 -4.19 19.17 0.75
N ILE A 100 -5.10 18.33 0.26
CA ILE A 100 -5.26 18.02 -1.16
C ILE A 100 -6.67 18.44 -1.57
N GLN A 101 -6.73 19.35 -2.52
CA GLN A 101 -7.97 19.78 -3.15
C GLN A 101 -8.13 19.04 -4.48
N LEU A 102 -9.26 18.37 -4.61
CA LEU A 102 -9.73 17.75 -5.85
C LEU A 102 -10.86 18.59 -6.41
N GLU A 103 -10.83 18.83 -7.71
CA GLU A 103 -11.84 19.60 -8.44
C GLU A 103 -12.32 18.80 -9.64
N LEU A 104 -13.44 18.11 -9.47
CA LEU A 104 -14.16 17.42 -10.52
C LEU A 104 -14.97 18.44 -11.31
N LEU A 105 -14.77 18.47 -12.62
CA LEU A 105 -15.39 19.41 -13.55
C LEU A 105 -15.93 18.66 -14.75
N ASP A 106 -17.20 18.88 -15.07
CA ASP A 106 -17.91 18.29 -16.19
C ASP A 106 -18.84 19.36 -16.80
N SER A 107 -18.76 19.51 -18.13
CA SER A 107 -19.54 20.50 -18.86
C SER A 107 -21.04 20.22 -18.91
N ASP A 108 -21.44 18.97 -18.68
CA ASP A 108 -22.84 18.52 -18.59
C ASP A 108 -23.40 18.67 -17.16
N GLY A 109 -22.58 19.11 -16.21
CA GLY A 109 -22.93 19.35 -14.80
C GLY A 109 -22.27 18.32 -13.87
N GLY A 110 -22.52 18.41 -12.56
CA GLY A 110 -21.95 17.45 -11.61
C GLY A 110 -20.55 17.80 -11.09
N ASN A 111 -20.13 19.05 -11.28
CA ASN A 111 -18.91 19.58 -10.68
C ASN A 111 -18.93 19.40 -9.16
N GLU A 112 -17.80 18.98 -8.60
CA GLU A 112 -17.62 18.81 -7.16
C GLU A 112 -16.21 19.17 -6.73
N SER A 113 -16.05 19.69 -5.52
CA SER A 113 -14.75 19.90 -4.90
C SER A 113 -14.67 19.19 -3.55
N LYS A 114 -13.57 18.47 -3.34
CA LYS A 114 -13.25 17.81 -2.06
C LYS A 114 -11.89 18.25 -1.57
N ILE A 115 -11.75 18.41 -0.25
CA ILE A 115 -10.47 18.62 0.41
C ILE A 115 -10.22 17.43 1.35
N LEU A 116 -9.02 16.86 1.25
CA LEU A 116 -8.53 15.78 2.08
C LEU A 116 -7.31 16.26 2.87
N THR A 117 -7.11 15.73 4.08
CA THR A 117 -5.83 15.85 4.77
C THR A 117 -5.16 14.48 4.80
N ILE A 118 -3.97 14.37 4.23
CA ILE A 118 -3.20 13.12 4.12
C ILE A 118 -1.77 13.39 4.59
N LYS A 119 -1.22 12.50 5.40
CA LYS A 119 0.16 12.58 5.87
C LYS A 119 1.03 11.60 5.07
N THR A 120 2.11 12.09 4.47
CA THR A 120 3.13 11.20 3.90
C THR A 120 3.78 10.38 5.01
N ARG A 121 4.24 9.17 4.68
CA ARG A 121 4.90 8.30 5.66
C ARG A 121 6.23 8.92 6.08
N SER A 122 6.61 8.76 7.33
CA SER A 122 7.97 9.03 7.78
C SER A 122 8.91 7.98 7.19
N TYR A 123 10.17 8.34 6.91
CA TYR A 123 11.16 7.34 6.53
C TYR A 123 11.43 6.42 7.72
N PRO A 124 11.45 5.08 7.53
CA PRO A 124 11.71 4.15 8.63
C PRO A 124 13.06 4.43 9.29
N LYS A 125 13.04 4.53 10.62
CA LYS A 125 14.24 4.74 11.45
C LYS A 125 14.42 3.56 12.39
N LEU A 126 15.67 3.27 12.74
CA LEU A 126 15.94 2.31 13.80
C LEU A 126 15.30 2.80 15.11
N PRO A 127 14.61 1.93 15.86
CA PRO A 127 14.10 2.29 17.17
C PRO A 127 15.23 2.69 18.12
N VAL A 128 14.91 3.56 19.09
CA VAL A 128 15.88 4.04 20.10
C VAL A 128 15.52 3.63 21.53
N ALA A 129 14.31 3.11 21.76
CA ALA A 129 13.76 2.86 23.09
C ALA A 129 13.74 1.37 23.49
N GLY A 130 13.87 0.44 22.54
CA GLY A 130 13.84 -0.99 22.81
C GLY A 130 15.19 -1.55 23.25
N ASN A 131 15.18 -2.85 23.55
CA ASN A 131 16.37 -3.58 23.97
C ASN A 131 17.23 -3.96 22.78
N THR A 132 18.51 -4.22 23.03
CA THR A 132 19.40 -4.84 22.04
C THR A 132 19.77 -6.24 22.50
N TYR A 133 19.53 -7.23 21.65
CA TYR A 133 19.84 -8.63 21.89
C TYR A 133 20.81 -9.15 20.85
N PHE A 134 21.58 -10.18 21.22
CA PHE A 134 22.48 -10.89 20.32
C PHE A 134 21.90 -12.26 20.00
N VAL A 135 21.97 -12.67 18.74
CA VAL A 135 21.46 -13.95 18.26
C VAL A 135 22.54 -14.65 17.45
N SER A 136 22.78 -15.93 17.73
CA SER A 136 23.68 -16.80 16.96
C SER A 136 22.90 -17.99 16.41
N PRO A 137 23.42 -18.71 15.41
CA PRO A 137 22.80 -19.95 14.96
C PRO A 137 22.63 -20.97 16.10
N GLY A 138 21.51 -21.69 16.08
CA GLY A 138 21.20 -22.71 17.07
C GLY A 138 19.71 -23.02 17.10
N ASN A 139 19.28 -23.81 18.08
CA ASN A 139 17.91 -24.31 18.19
C ASN A 139 17.41 -24.32 19.64
N GLY A 140 17.57 -23.18 20.33
CA GLY A 140 17.06 -22.92 21.68
C GLY A 140 18.14 -22.54 22.69
N GLY A 141 17.74 -21.72 23.67
CA GLY A 141 18.57 -21.28 24.79
C GLY A 141 19.32 -19.98 24.56
N GLY A 142 20.14 -19.61 25.55
CA GLY A 142 20.74 -18.28 25.64
C GLY A 142 19.82 -17.27 26.30
N ILE A 143 20.34 -16.07 26.57
CA ILE A 143 19.59 -14.99 27.23
C ILE A 143 19.69 -13.65 26.48
N GLY A 144 20.19 -13.67 25.25
CA GLY A 144 20.26 -12.51 24.37
C GLY A 144 21.37 -11.50 24.69
N THR A 145 22.29 -11.82 25.60
CA THR A 145 23.47 -10.95 25.87
C THR A 145 24.61 -11.25 24.89
N SER A 146 25.59 -10.36 24.76
CA SER A 146 26.76 -10.59 23.88
C SER A 146 27.51 -11.89 24.20
N ASP A 147 27.66 -12.20 25.50
CA ASP A 147 28.41 -13.35 25.99
C ASP A 147 27.56 -14.64 26.04
N ASN A 148 26.24 -14.48 25.98
CA ASN A 148 25.27 -15.57 25.99
C ASN A 148 24.09 -15.23 25.05
N PRO A 149 24.34 -15.24 23.72
CA PRO A 149 23.35 -14.85 22.72
C PRO A 149 22.20 -15.86 22.68
N PHE A 150 21.02 -15.43 22.25
CA PHE A 150 19.97 -16.39 21.86
C PHE A 150 20.49 -17.31 20.77
N LEU A 151 20.15 -18.59 20.87
CA LEU A 151 20.57 -19.60 19.91
C LEU A 151 19.40 -19.95 18.99
N GLY A 152 19.35 -19.32 17.82
CA GLY A 152 18.27 -19.46 16.84
C GLY A 152 17.28 -18.28 16.84
N ILE A 153 16.66 -18.03 15.68
CA ILE A 153 15.71 -16.92 15.50
C ILE A 153 14.42 -17.17 16.29
N ASP A 154 13.94 -18.42 16.34
CA ASP A 154 12.71 -18.77 17.06
C ASP A 154 12.81 -18.47 18.56
N GLU A 155 13.95 -18.77 19.19
CA GLU A 155 14.21 -18.44 20.58
C GLU A 155 14.19 -16.92 20.81
N ALA A 156 14.83 -16.17 19.93
CA ALA A 156 14.85 -14.71 19.99
C ALA A 156 13.45 -14.11 19.79
N GLN A 157 12.62 -14.69 18.90
CA GLN A 157 11.25 -14.24 18.65
C GLN A 157 10.35 -14.39 19.88
N ASN A 158 10.57 -15.40 20.73
CA ASN A 158 9.82 -15.55 21.98
C ASN A 158 9.97 -14.36 22.93
N MET A 159 11.05 -13.57 22.77
CA MET A 159 11.34 -12.40 23.58
C MET A 159 11.06 -11.07 22.87
N ALA A 160 10.74 -11.10 21.58
CA ALA A 160 10.66 -9.90 20.75
C ALA A 160 9.48 -9.01 21.11
N ALA A 161 9.75 -7.72 21.31
CA ALA A 161 8.75 -6.67 21.47
C ALA A 161 9.01 -5.51 20.49
N PRO A 162 7.97 -4.72 20.15
CA PRO A 162 8.14 -3.55 19.31
C PRO A 162 9.25 -2.62 19.81
N GLY A 163 10.22 -2.34 18.94
CA GLY A 163 11.36 -1.48 19.23
C GLY A 163 12.65 -2.22 19.55
N ASP A 164 12.59 -3.54 19.78
CA ASP A 164 13.79 -4.33 20.03
C ASP A 164 14.65 -4.48 18.76
N ILE A 165 15.96 -4.57 18.99
CA ILE A 165 16.98 -4.80 17.96
C ILE A 165 17.70 -6.11 18.26
N PHE A 166 17.64 -7.04 17.33
CA PHE A 166 18.35 -8.32 17.33
C PHE A 166 19.56 -8.23 16.39
N LEU A 167 20.75 -8.23 16.99
CA LEU A 167 22.04 -8.29 16.30
C LEU A 167 22.38 -9.75 15.99
N LEU A 168 22.42 -10.06 14.70
CA LEU A 168 22.65 -11.39 14.17
C LEU A 168 24.16 -11.61 13.97
N ASN A 169 24.72 -12.56 14.70
CA ASN A 169 26.11 -12.97 14.54
C ASN A 169 26.31 -13.80 13.26
N SER A 170 27.56 -13.92 12.84
CA SER A 170 27.93 -14.75 11.68
C SER A 170 27.54 -16.21 11.88
N GLY A 171 27.11 -16.83 10.79
CA GLY A 171 26.86 -18.27 10.72
C GLY A 171 25.60 -18.62 9.94
N PHE A 172 25.29 -19.90 9.86
CA PHE A 172 24.19 -20.42 9.07
C PHE A 172 22.96 -20.71 9.93
N TYR A 173 21.89 -19.96 9.72
CA TYR A 173 20.59 -20.14 10.33
C TYR A 173 19.74 -21.02 9.40
N SER A 174 19.65 -22.31 9.75
CA SER A 174 18.99 -23.35 8.95
C SER A 174 17.47 -23.28 9.01
N GLY A 175 16.80 -23.76 7.96
CA GLY A 175 15.35 -23.83 7.86
C GLY A 175 14.69 -22.57 7.27
N GLU A 176 13.39 -22.64 7.03
CA GLU A 176 12.61 -21.43 6.71
C GLU A 176 12.39 -20.65 8.00
N ILE A 177 13.01 -19.47 8.09
CA ILE A 177 12.83 -18.55 9.20
C ILE A 177 11.60 -17.71 8.91
N GLU A 178 10.57 -17.84 9.74
CA GLU A 178 9.35 -17.05 9.62
C GLU A 178 9.26 -15.98 10.72
N PHE A 179 9.24 -14.71 10.33
CA PHE A 179 9.05 -13.59 11.23
C PHE A 179 7.56 -13.36 11.49
N THR A 180 7.13 -13.64 12.72
CA THR A 180 5.70 -13.69 13.10
C THR A 180 5.31 -12.68 14.18
N VAL A 181 6.27 -11.94 14.73
CA VAL A 181 6.02 -10.92 15.76
C VAL A 181 6.03 -9.53 15.13
N SER A 182 4.94 -8.78 15.33
CA SER A 182 4.78 -7.44 14.75
C SER A 182 5.39 -6.35 15.62
N GLY A 183 6.04 -5.38 14.98
CA GLY A 183 6.35 -4.08 15.57
C GLY A 183 5.16 -3.11 15.46
N ASN A 184 5.46 -1.81 15.46
CA ASN A 184 4.51 -0.75 15.10
C ASN A 184 5.20 0.39 14.32
N THR A 185 4.42 1.38 13.89
CA THR A 185 4.86 2.49 13.02
C THR A 185 6.11 3.23 13.50
N ASP A 186 6.33 3.30 14.81
CA ASP A 186 7.47 4.00 15.41
C ASP A 186 8.52 3.04 15.98
N ASN A 187 8.16 1.77 16.17
CA ASN A 187 8.96 0.78 16.88
C ASN A 187 8.94 -0.56 16.13
N TYR A 188 9.73 -0.61 15.06
CA TYR A 188 9.98 -1.83 14.30
C TYR A 188 10.63 -2.89 15.19
N ILE A 189 10.44 -4.16 14.86
CA ILE A 189 11.31 -5.23 15.38
C ILE A 189 12.44 -5.43 14.36
N VAL A 190 13.66 -5.14 14.79
CA VAL A 190 14.82 -5.12 13.90
C VAL A 190 15.61 -6.40 14.03
N TRP A 191 15.86 -7.06 12.91
CA TRP A 191 16.78 -8.19 12.77
C TRP A 191 17.88 -7.75 11.82
N LYS A 192 19.06 -7.47 12.36
CA LYS A 192 20.16 -6.95 11.55
C LYS A 192 21.47 -7.65 11.82
N ALA A 193 22.31 -7.75 10.80
CA ALA A 193 23.69 -8.18 10.98
C ALA A 193 24.37 -7.37 12.09
N ASN A 194 25.05 -8.08 13.00
CA ASN A 194 25.99 -7.50 13.93
C ASN A 194 27.18 -6.90 13.14
N GLU A 195 27.98 -6.05 13.77
CA GLU A 195 29.15 -5.43 13.14
C GLU A 195 30.08 -6.49 12.55
N GLU A 196 30.44 -6.32 11.26
CA GLU A 196 31.25 -7.25 10.46
C GLU A 196 30.70 -8.68 10.33
N ALA A 197 29.48 -8.95 10.83
CA ALA A 197 28.88 -10.26 10.78
C ALA A 197 28.25 -10.54 9.41
N VAL A 198 28.27 -11.82 9.02
CA VAL A 198 27.63 -12.32 7.80
C VAL A 198 26.63 -13.41 8.20
N PRO A 199 25.44 -13.04 8.71
CA PRO A 199 24.39 -14.00 8.99
C PRO A 199 23.84 -14.55 7.66
N LYS A 200 23.89 -15.88 7.52
CA LYS A 200 23.39 -16.59 6.35
C LYS A 200 22.12 -17.33 6.72
N PHE A 201 21.02 -16.98 6.08
CA PHE A 201 19.76 -17.69 6.26
C PHE A 201 19.62 -18.72 5.15
N GLU A 202 19.02 -19.87 5.49
CA GLU A 202 18.54 -20.79 4.46
C GLU A 202 17.41 -20.10 3.69
N ARG A 203 16.30 -19.73 4.32
CA ARG A 203 15.20 -18.99 3.69
C ARG A 203 14.52 -18.07 4.70
N ALA A 204 13.89 -17.00 4.23
CA ALA A 204 13.16 -16.06 5.08
C ALA A 204 11.73 -15.85 4.60
N ARG A 205 10.81 -15.73 5.56
CA ARG A 205 9.41 -15.36 5.35
C ARG A 205 9.03 -14.28 6.35
N VAL A 206 8.36 -13.23 5.90
CA VAL A 206 7.79 -12.19 6.77
C VAL A 206 6.27 -12.30 6.77
N SER A 207 5.72 -12.57 7.94
CA SER A 207 4.28 -12.72 8.18
C SER A 207 3.75 -11.70 9.18
N ALA A 208 4.59 -10.75 9.60
CA ALA A 208 4.28 -9.76 10.61
C ALA A 208 4.54 -8.33 10.12
N ASP A 209 3.83 -7.39 10.73
CA ASP A 209 3.93 -5.97 10.40
C ASP A 209 5.16 -5.34 11.06
N TYR A 210 5.72 -4.30 10.42
CA TYR A 210 6.80 -3.49 10.98
C TYR A 210 8.05 -4.30 11.36
N VAL A 211 8.41 -5.27 10.52
CA VAL A 211 9.65 -6.06 10.61
C VAL A 211 10.74 -5.39 9.79
N TRP A 212 11.94 -5.26 10.34
CA TRP A 212 13.12 -4.71 9.65
C TRP A 212 14.19 -5.79 9.52
N LEU A 213 14.55 -6.14 8.29
CA LEU A 213 15.64 -7.07 7.96
C LEU A 213 16.81 -6.30 7.33
N GLU A 214 17.98 -6.35 7.94
CA GLU A 214 19.17 -5.66 7.45
C GLU A 214 20.45 -6.49 7.47
N GLY A 215 21.19 -6.50 6.36
CA GLY A 215 22.49 -7.19 6.29
C GLY A 215 22.42 -8.72 6.28
N ILE A 216 21.27 -9.35 6.03
CA ILE A 216 21.20 -10.82 5.93
C ILE A 216 21.64 -11.31 4.54
N THR A 217 22.19 -12.52 4.49
CA THR A 217 22.56 -13.19 3.25
C THR A 217 21.69 -14.43 3.03
N VAL A 218 21.17 -14.63 1.82
CA VAL A 218 20.58 -15.90 1.38
C VAL A 218 21.23 -16.29 0.06
N GLU A 219 21.65 -17.55 -0.05
CA GLU A 219 22.37 -18.05 -1.24
C GLU A 219 21.90 -19.43 -1.69
N ASN A 220 21.82 -19.65 -3.01
CA ASN A 220 21.57 -20.95 -3.65
C ASN A 220 20.24 -21.60 -3.22
N GLN A 221 19.13 -20.86 -3.30
CA GLN A 221 17.80 -21.32 -2.88
C GLN A 221 16.76 -21.11 -3.97
N ASP A 222 15.67 -21.88 -3.92
CA ASP A 222 14.55 -21.63 -4.81
C ASP A 222 13.91 -20.26 -4.57
N TYR A 223 13.92 -19.75 -3.34
CA TYR A 223 13.59 -18.36 -3.02
C TYR A 223 14.42 -17.84 -1.85
N ALA A 224 14.65 -16.51 -1.80
CA ALA A 224 15.36 -15.88 -0.70
C ALA A 224 14.42 -15.40 0.42
N LEU A 225 13.56 -14.44 0.08
CA LEU A 225 12.62 -13.78 0.99
C LEU A 225 11.23 -13.74 0.35
N LEU A 226 10.20 -14.07 1.12
CA LEU A 226 8.80 -13.91 0.73
C LEU A 226 8.00 -13.23 1.83
N THR A 227 6.87 -12.64 1.47
CA THR A 227 5.79 -12.38 2.42
C THR A 227 4.80 -13.55 2.43
N SER A 228 4.07 -13.75 3.52
CA SER A 228 2.92 -14.67 3.53
C SER A 228 1.65 -14.01 2.96
N ASP A 229 0.57 -14.79 2.91
CA ASP A 229 -0.76 -14.41 2.43
C ASP A 229 -1.48 -13.36 3.30
N VAL A 230 -0.88 -12.99 4.44
CA VAL A 230 -1.43 -11.99 5.36
C VAL A 230 -1.12 -10.54 4.95
N ASN A 231 -0.32 -10.32 3.90
CA ASN A 231 0.04 -9.00 3.36
C ASN A 231 0.58 -8.01 4.42
N PRO A 232 1.75 -8.31 5.04
CA PRO A 232 2.30 -7.48 6.09
C PRO A 232 2.61 -6.05 5.60
N THR A 233 2.38 -5.07 6.47
CA THR A 233 2.70 -3.67 6.21
C THR A 233 3.97 -3.23 6.94
N GLY A 234 4.64 -2.22 6.38
CA GLY A 234 5.80 -1.62 7.02
C GLY A 234 7.00 -2.58 7.09
N VAL A 235 7.18 -3.49 6.14
CA VAL A 235 8.40 -4.31 6.09
C VAL A 235 9.57 -3.48 5.53
N VAL A 236 10.71 -3.48 6.22
CA VAL A 236 11.94 -2.82 5.77
C VAL A 236 12.98 -3.86 5.38
N ILE A 237 13.41 -3.81 4.12
CA ILE A 237 14.46 -4.67 3.57
C ILE A 237 15.62 -3.76 3.17
N LYS A 238 16.74 -3.83 3.89
CA LYS A 238 17.86 -2.90 3.70
C LYS A 238 19.21 -3.61 3.69
N GLY A 239 19.98 -3.44 2.62
CA GLY A 239 21.35 -3.98 2.55
C GLY A 239 21.43 -5.50 2.70
N ASN A 240 20.38 -6.23 2.32
CA ASN A 240 20.38 -7.69 2.30
C ASN A 240 20.98 -8.20 0.98
N TYR A 241 21.61 -9.37 1.03
CA TYR A 241 22.31 -9.98 -0.10
C TYR A 241 21.64 -11.29 -0.49
N PHE A 242 20.96 -11.30 -1.63
CA PHE A 242 20.32 -12.49 -2.18
C PHE A 242 21.06 -12.92 -3.45
N TYR A 243 21.71 -14.09 -3.40
CA TYR A 243 22.60 -14.55 -4.47
C TYR A 243 22.19 -15.92 -5.00
N ASN A 244 22.10 -16.04 -6.33
CA ASN A 244 21.78 -17.29 -7.01
C ASN A 244 20.48 -17.94 -6.48
N CYS A 245 19.45 -17.13 -6.29
CA CYS A 245 18.10 -17.57 -5.94
C CYS A 245 17.17 -17.47 -7.14
N ASN A 246 16.25 -18.42 -7.33
CA ASN A 246 15.30 -18.33 -8.46
C ASN A 246 14.33 -17.14 -8.29
N TYR A 247 13.95 -16.84 -7.05
CA TYR A 247 13.15 -15.68 -6.64
C TYR A 247 13.81 -14.99 -5.44
N SER A 248 13.94 -13.66 -5.45
CA SER A 248 14.73 -12.95 -4.42
C SER A 248 13.92 -12.02 -3.51
N ILE A 249 12.79 -11.49 -3.99
CA ILE A 249 11.80 -10.72 -3.22
C ILE A 249 10.46 -10.74 -3.94
#